data_AF-A0A258CP01-F1
#
_entry.id   AF-A0A258CP01-F1
#
_cell.length_a   1.000
_cell.length_b   1.000
_cell.length_c   1.000
_cell.angle_alpha   90.00
_cell.angle_beta   90.00
_cell.angle_gamma   90.00
#
_symmetry.space_group_name_H-M   'P 1'
#
loop_
_entity.id
_entity.type
_entity.pdbx_description
1 polymer ?
#
loop_
_entity_poly.entity_id
_entity_poly.type
_entity_poly.pdbx_seq_one_letter_code
_entity_poly.pdbx_strand_id
1 'polypeptide(L)' 'MYRYDEFDAAFVAGRTAQFADQVKRRLSGELSEDQFRPLRLMNGLYLQLHAYMLRIAVPYGTLSSKQMRMF' A
#
# COMPACT_ATOMS: atom_id res chain seq x y z
N MET A 1 -5.97 21.58 -1.65
CA MET A 1 -5.79 20.12 -1.52
C MET A 1 -4.81 19.67 -2.59
N TYR A 2 -3.85 18.79 -2.27
CA TYR A 2 -2.91 18.26 -3.25
C TYR A 2 -3.67 17.64 -4.42
N ARG A 3 -3.33 18.06 -5.65
CA ARG A 3 -3.97 17.56 -6.86
C ARG A 3 -3.00 16.58 -7.50
N TYR A 4 -3.34 15.31 -7.41
CA TYR A 4 -2.64 14.26 -8.15
C TYR A 4 -2.74 14.55 -9.65
N ASP A 5 -1.62 14.43 -10.34
CA ASP A 5 -1.57 14.48 -11.79
C ASP A 5 -1.51 13.06 -12.40
N GLU A 6 -1.41 12.98 -13.72
CA GLU A 6 -1.35 11.70 -14.43
C GLU A 6 -0.07 10.92 -14.10
N PHE A 7 1.02 11.62 -13.78
CA PHE A 7 2.28 11.00 -13.39
C PHE A 7 2.16 10.33 -12.02
N ASP A 8 1.58 11.01 -11.04
CA ASP A 8 1.30 10.45 -9.73
C ASP A 8 0.41 9.20 -9.83
N ALA A 9 -0.64 9.28 -10.66
CA ALA A 9 -1.56 8.16 -10.88
C ALA A 9 -0.85 6.95 -11.50
N ALA A 10 -0.04 7.17 -12.54
CA ALA A 10 0.73 6.12 -13.19
C ALA A 10 1.77 5.49 -12.24
N PHE A 11 2.43 6.32 -11.44
CA PHE A 11 3.40 5.87 -10.44
C PHE A 11 2.75 4.98 -9.37
N VAL A 12 1.61 5.41 -8.82
CA VAL A 12 0.87 4.62 -7.83
C VAL A 12 0.39 3.31 -8.45
N ALA A 13 -0.16 3.33 -9.67
CA ALA A 13 -0.62 2.13 -10.35
C ALA A 13 0.52 1.12 -10.57
N GLY A 14 1.69 1.57 -11.01
CA GLY A 14 2.87 0.71 -11.18
C GLY A 14 3.33 0.08 -9.88
N ARG A 15 3.36 0.86 -8.79
CA ARG A 15 3.72 0.35 -7.45
C ARG A 15 2.69 -0.67 -6.93
N THR A 16 1.40 -0.40 -7.14
CA THR A 16 0.33 -1.33 -6.75
C THR A 16 0.43 -2.65 -7.51
N ALA A 17 0.69 -2.60 -8.82
CA ALA A 17 0.87 -3.81 -9.63
C ALA A 17 2.07 -4.64 -9.16
N GLN A 18 3.21 -3.99 -8.89
CA GLN A 18 4.40 -4.66 -8.35
C GLN A 18 4.11 -5.33 -7.00
N PHE A 19 3.46 -4.64 -6.07
CA PHE A 19 3.17 -5.19 -4.75
C PHE A 19 2.14 -6.33 -4.82
N ALA A 20 1.16 -6.26 -5.73
CA ALA A 20 0.20 -7.33 -5.96
C ALA A 20 0.88 -8.64 -6.42
N ASP A 21 1.88 -8.57 -7.29
CA ASP A 21 2.67 -9.75 -7.69
C ASP A 21 3.46 -10.34 -6.51
N GLN A 22 4.10 -9.50 -5.70
CA GLN A 22 4.82 -9.94 -4.50
C GLN A 22 3.89 -10.65 -3.49
N VAL A 23 2.67 -10.12 -3.32
CA VAL A 23 1.63 -10.77 -2.49
C VAL A 23 1.24 -12.12 -3.10
N LYS A 24 1.00 -12.19 -4.41
CA LYS A 24 0.67 -13.45 -5.09
C LYS A 24 1.73 -14.52 -4.87
N ARG A 25 3.01 -14.17 -4.98
CA ARG A 25 4.15 -15.07 -4.72
C ARG A 25 4.24 -15.50 -3.25
N ARG A 26 3.88 -14.61 -2.32
CA ARG A 26 3.76 -14.96 -0.90
C ARG A 26 2.63 -15.96 -0.65
N LEU A 27 1.50 -15.80 -1.35
CA LEU A 27 0.35 -16.71 -1.24
C LEU A 27 0.63 -18.06 -1.90
N SER A 28 1.39 -18.12 -2.99
CA SER A 28 1.81 -19.38 -3.63
C SER A 28 2.92 -20.11 -2.86
N GLY A 29 3.57 -19.46 -1.91
CA GLY A 29 4.68 -20.00 -1.13
C GLY A 29 6.06 -19.85 -1.81
N GLU A 30 6.11 -19.25 -3.00
CA GLU A 30 7.37 -18.90 -3.69
C GLU A 30 8.18 -17.82 -2.97
N LEU A 31 7.53 -17.06 -2.08
CA LEU A 31 8.15 -16.05 -1.23
C LEU A 31 7.84 -16.37 0.23
N SER A 32 8.87 -16.56 1.06
CA SER A 32 8.69 -16.84 2.48
C SER A 32 8.20 -15.61 3.24
N GLU A 33 7.66 -15.79 4.46
CA GLU A 33 7.24 -14.68 5.31
C GLU A 33 8.40 -13.73 5.65
N ASP A 34 9.58 -14.28 5.92
CA ASP A 34 10.77 -13.48 6.23
C ASP A 34 11.24 -12.64 5.04
N GLN A 35 11.15 -13.19 3.82
CA GLN A 35 11.46 -12.46 2.59
C GLN A 35 10.37 -11.42 2.24
N PHE A 36 9.11 -11.72 2.56
CA PHE A 36 7.99 -10.81 2.32
C PHE A 36 7.93 -9.65 3.32
N ARG A 37 8.40 -9.86 4.57
CA ARG A 37 8.40 -8.85 5.64
C ARG A 37 8.93 -7.47 5.20
N PRO A 38 10.14 -7.34 4.62
CA PRO A 38 10.62 -6.02 4.17
C PRO A 38 9.73 -5.41 3.07
N LEU A 39 9.23 -6.22 2.13
CA LEU A 39 8.39 -5.76 1.03
C LEU A 39 7.07 -5.17 1.51
N ARG A 40 6.39 -5.85 2.44
CA ARG A 40 5.13 -5.33 3.01
C ARG A 40 5.36 -4.07 3.84
N LEU A 41 6.45 -4.00 4.61
CA LEU A 41 6.77 -2.82 5.42
C LEU A 41 7.11 -1.60 4.56
N MET A 42 7.84 -1.78 3.46
CA MET A 42 8.13 -0.71 2.50
C MET A 42 6.87 -0.17 1.81
N ASN A 43 5.82 -1.00 1.69
CA ASN A 43 4.52 -0.62 1.16
C ASN A 43 3.51 -0.20 2.24
N GLY A 44 3.95 -0.06 3.50
CA GLY A 44 3.11 0.42 4.60
C GLY A 44 2.12 -0.62 5.13
N LEU A 45 2.27 -1.90 4.79
CA LEU A 45 1.46 -3.00 5.30
C LEU A 45 2.15 -3.69 6.49
N TYR A 46 1.63 -3.38 7.67
CA TYR A 46 2.10 -3.92 8.95
C TYR A 46 1.23 -5.12 9.35
N LEU A 47 1.86 -6.15 9.90
CA LEU A 47 1.16 -7.24 10.57
C LEU A 47 1.30 -7.01 12.08
N GLN A 48 0.19 -6.69 12.74
CA GLN A 48 0.07 -6.74 14.19
C GLN A 48 -0.30 -8.17 14.61
N LEU A 49 -0.40 -8.45 15.91
CA LEU A 49 -0.67 -9.81 16.41
C LEU A 49 -1.83 -10.53 15.69
N HIS A 50 -2.92 -9.81 15.40
CA HIS A 50 -4.15 -10.42 14.89
C HIS A 50 -4.66 -9.82 13.57
N ALA A 51 -4.04 -8.75 13.06
CA ALA A 51 -4.58 -8.01 11.93
C ALA A 51 -3.50 -7.25 11.15
N TYR A 52 -3.82 -6.96 9.89
CA TYR A 52 -3.03 -6.05 9.08
C TYR A 52 -3.44 -4.59 9.33
N MET A 53 -2.45 -3.72 9.41
CA MET A 53 -2.62 -2.27 9.44
C MET A 53 -1.98 -1.67 8.18
N LEU A 54 -2.74 -0.85 7.45
CA LEU A 54 -2.27 -0.14 6.26
C LEU A 54 -1.97 1.31 6.62
N ARG A 55 -0.73 1.76 6.41
CA ARG A 55 -0.35 3.16 6.52
C ARG A 55 -0.61 3.89 5.21
N ILE A 56 -1.45 4.91 5.25
CA ILE A 56 -1.84 5.70 4.09
C ILE A 56 -1.13 7.07 4.18
N ALA A 57 -0.47 7.48 3.10
CA ALA A 57 0.12 8.80 3.00
C ALA A 57 -0.95 9.84 2.65
N VAL A 58 -1.06 10.89 3.46
CA VAL A 58 -2.02 11.99 3.26
C VAL A 58 -1.24 13.28 3.03
N PRO A 59 -1.30 13.88 1.82
CA PRO A 59 -0.59 15.12 1.53
C PRO A 59 -0.99 16.24 2.50
N TYR A 60 0.02 16.82 3.15
CA TYR A 60 -0.13 17.90 4.13
C TYR A 60 -1.07 17.57 5.32
N GLY A 61 -1.40 16.28 5.54
CA GLY A 61 -2.35 15.88 6.57
C GLY A 61 -3.79 16.35 6.34
N THR A 62 -4.11 16.85 5.14
CA THR A 62 -5.44 17.38 4.82
C THR A 62 -6.33 16.35 4.14
N LEU A 63 -7.56 16.19 4.66
CA LEU A 63 -8.58 15.26 4.14
C LEU A 63 -9.92 15.98 3.98
N SER A 64 -10.58 15.76 2.84
CA SER A 64 -11.93 16.25 2.60
C SER A 64 -12.96 15.27 3.15
N SER A 65 -14.16 15.75 3.45
CA SER A 65 -15.27 14.88 3.90
C SER A 65 -15.61 13.80 2.87
N LYS A 66 -15.37 14.03 1.57
CA LYS A 66 -15.56 13.02 0.52
C LYS A 66 -14.53 11.90 0.65
N GLN A 67 -13.26 12.21 0.87
CA GLN A 67 -12.21 11.20 1.08
C GLN A 67 -12.43 10.41 2.36
N MET A 68 -12.85 11.08 3.45
CA MET A 68 -13.15 10.39 4.72
C MET A 68 -14.29 9.37 4.63
N ARG A 69 -15.27 9.58 3.74
CA ARG A 69 -16.38 8.63 3.51
C ARG A 69 -16.06 7.54 2.48
N MET A 70 -14.91 7.63 1.81
CA MET A 70 -14.46 6.63 0.84
C MET A 70 -13.67 5.51 1.52
N PHE A 71 -12.97 5.84 2.60
CA PHE A 71 -12.36 4.86 3.51
C PHE A 71 -13.44 4.14 4.32
#